data_AF-A0A8K0TWB4-F1
#
_entry.id   AF-A0A8K0TWB4-F1
#
_cell.length_a   1.000
_cell.length_b   1.000
_cell.length_c   1.000
_cell.angle_alpha   90.00
_cell.angle_beta   90.00
_cell.angle_gamma   90.00
#
_symmetry.space_group_name_H-M   'P 1'
#
loop_
_entity.id
_entity.type
_entity.pdbx_description
1 polymer ?
#
loop_
_entity_poly.entity_id
_entity_poly.type
_entity_poly.pdbx_seq_one_letter_code
_entity_poly.pdbx_strand_id
1 'polypeptide(L)'
;MESWKGFLRSGLQLRATDSNASHNRIFRIPVFAKLNQITELQGDELCDAWLQCIFCHYRLWKKGVRHRDVSCGNLMYYRCSNQVKSVLNDFDLASMDGVESRGHQRTGTPPFMATDLLINSQTKHLYRHDLESFIWVWVWLTLQFKDGELRSGQRPLDAWAQCSARQCAAEKKLFLSMVETYADDQINEEHWKLVMELCCKLESPLNNIAGLRKQLHLARQYHKQDEKKIKGQLAEAEDDGNFFRWFLEVLRFSDQPQFTPPSL
;
A
#
# COMPACT_ATOMS: atom_id res chain seq x y z
N MET A 1 1.50 -41.20 19.71
CA MET A 1 1.93 -40.05 18.89
C MET A 1 2.29 -40.57 17.51
N GLU A 2 1.31 -40.63 16.61
CA GLU A 2 1.57 -40.93 15.20
C GLU A 2 2.48 -39.82 14.65
N SER A 3 3.58 -40.21 14.01
CA SER A 3 4.54 -39.23 13.53
C SER A 3 3.88 -38.41 12.40
N TRP A 4 3.77 -37.10 12.59
CA TRP A 4 3.25 -36.13 11.62
C TRP A 4 3.84 -36.30 10.21
N LYS A 5 5.04 -36.87 10.11
CA LYS A 5 5.70 -37.23 8.85
C LYS A 5 4.90 -38.23 8.00
N GLY A 6 4.21 -39.18 8.64
CA GLY A 6 3.38 -40.19 7.97
C GLY A 6 2.11 -39.57 7.38
N PHE A 7 1.42 -38.75 8.17
CA PHE A 7 0.21 -38.03 7.76
C PHE A 7 0.45 -37.08 6.57
N LEU A 8 1.55 -36.31 6.61
CA LEU A 8 1.89 -35.40 5.52
C LEU A 8 2.30 -36.13 4.24
N ARG A 9 3.00 -37.27 4.35
CA ARG A 9 3.40 -38.06 3.17
C ARG A 9 2.19 -38.71 2.48
N SER A 10 1.25 -39.26 3.24
CA SER A 10 0.04 -39.86 2.69
C SER A 10 -0.91 -38.79 2.11
N GLY A 11 -1.09 -37.66 2.79
CA GLY A 11 -1.94 -36.57 2.34
C GLY A 11 -1.45 -35.87 1.07
N LEU A 12 -0.13 -35.78 0.85
CA LEU A 12 0.48 -35.07 -0.27
C LEU A 12 0.92 -35.97 -1.43
N GLN A 13 0.65 -37.28 -1.38
CA GLN A 13 1.03 -38.27 -2.41
C GLN A 13 2.51 -38.23 -2.84
N LEU A 14 3.42 -37.90 -1.91
CA LEU A 14 4.84 -37.77 -2.22
C LEU A 14 5.46 -39.16 -2.39
N ARG A 15 5.81 -39.55 -3.63
CA ARG A 15 6.56 -40.78 -3.92
C ARG A 15 8.05 -40.60 -3.60
N ALA A 16 8.69 -41.68 -3.16
CA ALA A 16 10.14 -41.74 -3.01
C ALA A 16 10.81 -41.48 -4.38
N THR A 17 11.77 -40.56 -4.42
CA THR A 17 12.41 -40.10 -5.66
C THR A 17 13.46 -41.09 -6.16
N ASP A 18 13.41 -41.39 -7.46
CA ASP A 18 14.49 -42.04 -8.20
C ASP A 18 15.80 -41.24 -8.12
N SER A 19 16.90 -41.97 -8.01
CA SER A 19 18.24 -41.51 -7.61
C SER A 19 19.04 -40.76 -8.70
N ASN A 20 18.41 -39.94 -9.54
CA ASN A 20 19.14 -39.20 -10.58
C ASN A 20 18.48 -37.85 -10.92
N ALA A 21 18.59 -36.87 -10.02
CA ALA A 21 18.40 -35.45 -10.36
C ALA A 21 19.08 -34.53 -9.32
N SER A 22 20.05 -33.76 -9.79
CA SER A 22 20.92 -32.85 -9.03
C SER A 22 20.26 -31.56 -8.51
N HIS A 23 18.97 -31.59 -8.16
CA HIS A 23 18.29 -30.46 -7.52
C HIS A 23 17.37 -30.96 -6.40
N ASN A 24 17.91 -31.00 -5.17
CA ASN A 24 17.12 -31.24 -3.97
C ASN A 24 16.13 -30.08 -3.75
N ARG A 25 14.92 -30.20 -4.31
CA ARG A 25 13.78 -29.35 -3.93
C ARG A 25 13.32 -29.77 -2.54
N ILE A 26 13.75 -29.03 -1.53
CA ILE A 26 13.36 -29.23 -0.14
C ILE A 26 11.99 -28.58 0.06
N PHE A 27 10.97 -29.39 0.33
CA PHE A 27 9.67 -28.90 0.77
C PHE A 27 9.81 -28.33 2.19
N ARG A 28 9.49 -27.04 2.35
CA ARG A 28 9.51 -26.34 3.64
C ARG A 28 8.09 -25.88 3.96
N ILE A 29 7.64 -26.18 5.17
CA ILE A 29 6.36 -25.68 5.70
C ILE A 29 6.70 -24.64 6.78
N PRO A 30 6.50 -23.35 6.53
CA PRO A 30 6.54 -22.35 7.59
C PRO A 30 5.31 -22.53 8.49
N VAL A 31 5.51 -22.56 9.81
CA VAL A 31 4.42 -22.58 10.81
C VAL A 31 4.54 -21.32 11.65
N PHE A 32 3.46 -20.53 11.69
CA PHE A 32 3.40 -19.27 12.41
C PHE A 32 2.00 -19.09 13.01
N ALA A 33 1.88 -18.17 13.97
CA ALA A 33 0.60 -17.82 14.56
C ALA A 33 -0.36 -17.29 13.49
N LYS A 34 -1.64 -17.66 13.58
CA LYS A 34 -2.66 -17.16 12.65
C LYS A 34 -2.74 -15.63 12.76
N LEU A 35 -2.59 -14.97 11.62
CA LEU A 35 -2.90 -13.57 11.45
C LEU A 35 -4.32 -13.43 10.88
N ASN A 36 -5.02 -12.37 11.30
CA ASN A 36 -6.34 -12.02 10.79
C ASN A 36 -6.21 -10.78 9.89
N GLN A 37 -7.15 -10.61 8.95
CA GLN A 37 -7.10 -9.48 8.02
C GLN A 37 -7.54 -8.20 8.71
N ILE A 38 -6.90 -7.07 8.38
CA ILE A 38 -7.25 -5.76 8.97
C ILE A 38 -8.73 -5.39 8.75
N THR A 39 -9.36 -5.95 7.72
CA THR A 39 -10.77 -5.74 7.36
C THR A 39 -11.76 -6.13 8.45
N GLU A 40 -11.35 -6.99 9.41
CA GLU A 40 -12.19 -7.38 10.54
C GLU A 40 -12.23 -6.33 11.67
N LEU A 41 -11.30 -5.37 11.67
CA LEU A 41 -11.21 -4.30 12.67
C LEU A 41 -12.15 -3.14 12.34
N GLN A 42 -12.47 -2.33 13.35
CA GLN A 42 -13.40 -1.21 13.24
C GLN A 42 -12.93 -0.01 14.07
N GLY A 43 -13.46 1.17 13.76
CA GLY A 43 -13.23 2.41 14.49
C GLY A 43 -11.75 2.66 14.78
N ASP A 44 -11.45 3.03 16.02
CA ASP A 44 -10.10 3.36 16.47
C ASP A 44 -9.11 2.20 16.31
N GLU A 45 -9.55 0.94 16.55
CA GLU A 45 -8.67 -0.22 16.37
C GLU A 45 -8.23 -0.39 14.90
N LEU A 46 -9.12 -0.08 13.94
CA LEU A 46 -8.80 -0.11 12.52
C LEU A 46 -7.80 0.99 12.15
N CYS A 47 -8.04 2.21 12.64
CA CYS A 47 -7.14 3.35 12.42
C CYS A 47 -5.74 3.05 12.99
N ASP A 48 -5.67 2.64 14.26
CA ASP A 48 -4.42 2.27 14.93
C ASP A 48 -3.69 1.15 14.20
N ALA A 49 -4.41 0.14 13.74
CA ALA A 49 -3.82 -0.97 12.99
C ALA A 49 -3.24 -0.53 11.65
N TRP A 50 -3.95 0.31 10.90
CA TRP A 50 -3.50 0.84 9.62
C TRP A 50 -2.24 1.69 9.81
N LEU A 51 -2.18 2.51 10.85
CA LEU A 51 -1.02 3.30 11.22
C LEU A 51 0.19 2.44 11.61
N GLN A 52 -0.03 1.42 12.44
CA GLN A 52 1.03 0.47 12.82
C GLN A 52 1.67 -0.18 11.58
N CYS A 53 0.87 -0.56 10.58
CA CYS A 53 1.37 -1.09 9.31
C CYS A 53 2.24 -0.07 8.56
N ILE A 54 1.84 1.20 8.53
CA ILE A 54 2.60 2.28 7.88
C ILE A 54 3.93 2.52 8.60
N PHE A 55 3.93 2.59 9.93
CA PHE A 55 5.17 2.78 10.70
C PHE A 55 6.13 1.60 10.55
N CYS A 56 5.61 0.37 10.57
CA CYS A 56 6.40 -0.83 10.31
C CYS A 56 7.02 -0.76 8.90
N HIS A 57 6.20 -0.44 7.90
CA HIS A 57 6.63 -0.29 6.52
C HIS A 57 7.69 0.80 6.35
N TYR A 58 7.52 1.97 6.97
CA TYR A 58 8.51 3.06 6.91
C TYR A 58 9.87 2.63 7.46
N ARG A 59 9.88 1.92 8.59
CA ARG A 59 11.12 1.40 9.19
C ARG A 59 11.84 0.46 8.23
N LEU A 60 11.10 -0.43 7.56
CA LEU A 60 11.65 -1.32 6.53
C LEU A 60 12.15 -0.55 5.31
N TRP A 61 11.40 0.45 4.84
CA TRP A 61 11.81 1.33 3.76
C TRP A 61 13.15 2.00 4.03
N LYS A 62 13.33 2.55 5.23
CA LYS A 62 14.59 3.19 5.65
C LYS A 62 15.76 2.20 5.73
N LYS A 63 15.50 0.90 5.84
CA LYS A 63 16.51 -0.17 5.78
C LYS A 63 16.71 -0.72 4.35
N GLY A 64 16.12 -0.09 3.34
CA GLY A 64 16.29 -0.44 1.94
C GLY A 64 15.34 -1.52 1.44
N VAL A 65 14.34 -1.93 2.24
CA VAL A 65 13.31 -2.90 1.82
C VAL A 65 12.17 -2.15 1.14
N ARG A 66 11.75 -2.62 -0.03
CA ARG A 66 10.63 -2.07 -0.80
C ARG A 66 9.54 -3.11 -0.86
N HIS A 67 8.35 -2.84 -0.33
CA HIS A 67 7.27 -3.84 -0.28
C HIS A 67 6.66 -4.11 -1.66
N ARG A 68 6.36 -3.04 -2.41
CA ARG A 68 5.79 -3.05 -3.77
C ARG A 68 4.35 -3.60 -3.92
N ASP A 69 3.80 -4.25 -2.90
CA ASP A 69 2.40 -4.73 -2.93
C ASP A 69 1.62 -4.41 -1.64
N VAL A 70 1.57 -3.13 -1.28
CA VAL A 70 0.68 -2.68 -0.20
C VAL A 70 -0.77 -2.84 -0.67
N SER A 71 -1.54 -3.68 0.02
CA SER A 71 -2.94 -4.00 -0.31
C SER A 71 -3.72 -4.31 0.97
N CYS A 72 -5.05 -4.19 0.94
CA CYS A 72 -5.87 -4.49 2.13
C CYS A 72 -5.72 -5.94 2.60
N GLY A 73 -5.46 -6.89 1.70
CA GLY A 73 -5.23 -8.30 2.03
C GLY A 73 -3.88 -8.58 2.68
N ASN A 74 -2.92 -7.65 2.53
CA ASN A 74 -1.57 -7.76 3.08
C ASN A 74 -1.43 -7.03 4.42
N LEU A 75 -2.41 -6.19 4.78
CA LEU A 75 -2.48 -5.59 6.12
C LEU A 75 -3.17 -6.58 7.07
N MET A 76 -2.41 -7.03 8.06
CA MET A 76 -2.82 -8.09 8.97
C MET A 76 -2.72 -7.64 10.43
N TYR A 77 -3.42 -8.32 11.31
CA TYR A 77 -3.32 -8.10 12.75
C TYR A 77 -3.36 -9.41 13.55
N TYR A 78 -2.91 -9.32 14.80
CA TYR A 78 -3.11 -10.32 15.83
C TYR A 78 -3.37 -9.64 17.18
N ARG A 79 -3.96 -10.36 18.13
CA ARG A 79 -4.19 -9.84 19.49
C ARG A 79 -3.16 -10.41 20.45
N CYS A 80 -2.50 -9.54 21.20
CA CYS A 80 -1.57 -9.88 22.27
C CYS A 80 -2.04 -9.20 23.56
N SER A 81 -2.42 -9.98 24.58
CA SER A 81 -2.95 -9.45 25.85
C SER A 81 -4.09 -8.43 25.64
N ASN A 82 -5.06 -8.80 24.79
CA ASN A 82 -6.18 -7.96 24.33
C ASN A 82 -5.82 -6.72 23.49
N GLN A 83 -4.54 -6.44 23.25
CA GLN A 83 -4.12 -5.35 22.37
C GLN A 83 -3.97 -5.82 20.93
N VAL A 84 -4.49 -5.03 19.98
CA VAL A 84 -4.24 -5.23 18.55
C VAL A 84 -2.79 -4.85 18.23
N LYS A 85 -2.10 -5.75 17.54
CA LYS A 85 -0.78 -5.53 16.94
C LYS A 85 -0.88 -5.84 15.45
N SER A 86 -0.42 -4.92 14.63
CA SER A 86 -0.58 -5.01 13.18
C SER A 86 0.73 -5.15 12.45
N VAL A 87 0.70 -5.92 11.37
CA VAL A 87 1.87 -6.27 10.56
C VAL A 87 1.49 -6.16 9.08
N LEU A 88 2.42 -5.66 8.29
CA LEU A 88 2.35 -5.77 6.85
C LEU A 88 2.96 -7.12 6.45
N ASN A 89 2.20 -7.95 5.74
CA ASN A 89 2.58 -9.28 5.28
C ASN A 89 2.83 -9.28 3.76
N ASP A 90 3.32 -10.41 3.25
CA ASP A 90 3.52 -10.70 1.83
C ASP A 90 4.64 -9.88 1.16
N PHE A 91 5.88 -10.30 1.43
CA PHE A 91 7.09 -9.73 0.84
C PHE A 91 7.55 -10.49 -0.41
N ASP A 92 6.71 -11.32 -1.03
CA ASP A 92 7.11 -12.12 -2.20
C ASP A 92 7.46 -11.24 -3.41
N LEU A 93 6.87 -10.05 -3.49
CA LEU A 93 7.17 -9.02 -4.49
C LEU A 93 8.20 -7.98 -4.02
N ALA A 94 8.73 -8.13 -2.80
CA ALA A 94 9.63 -7.15 -2.23
C ALA A 94 10.99 -7.13 -2.94
N SER A 95 11.65 -5.98 -2.88
CA SER A 95 13.02 -5.81 -3.36
C SER A 95 13.90 -5.13 -2.31
N MET A 96 15.20 -5.37 -2.35
CA MET A 96 16.16 -4.66 -1.52
C MET A 96 17.03 -3.73 -2.36
N ASP A 97 17.34 -2.55 -1.83
CA ASP A 97 18.30 -1.62 -2.43
C ASP A 97 19.64 -2.33 -2.70
N GLY A 98 20.24 -2.05 -3.86
CA GLY A 98 21.53 -2.63 -4.25
C GLY A 98 21.48 -4.08 -4.70
N VAL A 99 20.31 -4.73 -4.67
CA VAL A 99 20.08 -6.06 -5.25
C VAL A 99 19.32 -5.89 -6.57
N GLU A 100 19.86 -6.41 -7.67
CA GLU A 100 19.16 -6.40 -8.95
C GLU A 100 17.82 -7.14 -8.83
N SER A 101 16.73 -6.37 -8.80
CA SER A 101 15.38 -6.94 -8.76
C SER A 101 15.05 -7.54 -10.12
N ARG A 102 14.59 -8.81 -10.15
CA ARG A 102 14.19 -9.52 -11.38
C ARG A 102 12.94 -8.97 -12.08
N GLY A 103 12.38 -7.84 -11.66
CA GLY A 103 11.12 -7.32 -12.20
C GLY A 103 11.07 -5.80 -12.25
N HIS A 104 11.25 -5.26 -13.46
CA HIS A 104 10.62 -3.99 -13.88
C HIS A 104 9.17 -4.22 -14.35
N GLN A 105 8.63 -5.43 -14.11
CA GLN A 105 7.24 -5.75 -14.40
C GLN A 105 6.35 -5.03 -13.40
N ARG A 106 5.17 -4.59 -13.86
CA ARG A 106 4.13 -4.00 -13.00
C ARG A 106 3.65 -5.09 -12.03
N THR A 107 4.29 -5.15 -10.87
CA THR A 107 3.97 -6.05 -9.76
C THR A 107 3.14 -5.29 -8.74
N GLY A 108 2.07 -5.91 -8.25
CA GLY A 108 1.21 -5.37 -7.21
C GLY A 108 -0.26 -5.29 -7.61
N THR A 109 -1.10 -4.94 -6.65
CA THR A 109 -2.56 -4.98 -6.77
C THR A 109 -3.10 -3.66 -7.34
N PRO A 110 -3.65 -3.61 -8.58
CA PRO A 110 -3.95 -2.36 -9.28
C PRO A 110 -4.84 -1.35 -8.52
N PRO A 111 -5.91 -1.76 -7.80
CA PRO A 111 -6.70 -0.86 -6.95
C PRO A 111 -5.86 -0.06 -5.94
N PHE A 112 -4.80 -0.64 -5.41
CA PHE A 112 -3.98 -0.01 -4.37
C PHE A 112 -2.74 0.67 -4.94
N MET A 113 -2.21 0.19 -6.07
CA MET A 113 -1.01 0.76 -6.69
C MET A 113 -1.13 2.27 -6.98
N ALA A 114 -0.06 3.02 -6.70
CA ALA A 114 0.01 4.45 -6.98
C ALA A 114 -0.25 4.78 -8.46
N THR A 115 -0.89 5.93 -8.69
CA THR A 115 -1.33 6.38 -10.02
C THR A 115 -0.17 6.48 -11.01
N ASP A 116 0.98 6.98 -10.57
CA ASP A 116 2.18 7.10 -11.41
C ASP A 116 2.74 5.74 -11.85
N LEU A 117 2.65 4.71 -10.99
CA LEU A 117 3.07 3.34 -11.29
C LEU A 117 2.06 2.60 -12.20
N LEU A 118 0.76 2.92 -12.04
CA LEU A 118 -0.28 2.44 -12.95
C LEU A 118 -0.10 2.99 -14.37
N ILE A 119 0.21 4.29 -14.50
CA ILE A 119 0.42 4.95 -15.80
C ILE A 119 1.73 4.50 -16.43
N ASN A 120 2.83 4.47 -15.67
CA ASN A 120 4.14 4.09 -16.16
C ASN A 120 4.85 3.16 -15.17
N SER A 121 4.90 1.87 -15.51
CA SER A 121 5.55 0.85 -14.68
C SER A 121 7.08 0.98 -14.60
N GLN A 122 7.70 1.81 -15.43
CA GLN A 122 9.14 2.10 -15.39
C GLN A 122 9.48 3.28 -14.47
N THR A 123 8.47 3.93 -13.87
CA THR A 123 8.70 5.00 -12.91
C THR A 123 9.49 4.47 -11.73
N LYS A 124 10.56 5.17 -11.35
CA LYS A 124 11.32 4.87 -10.13
C LYS A 124 10.36 4.77 -8.94
N HIS A 125 10.39 3.65 -8.22
CA HIS A 125 9.57 3.46 -7.03
C HIS A 125 10.10 4.34 -5.89
N LEU A 126 9.26 5.25 -5.38
CA LEU A 126 9.54 6.16 -4.26
C LEU A 126 8.62 5.82 -3.08
N TYR A 127 8.98 6.25 -1.87
CA TYR A 127 8.22 5.87 -0.67
C TYR A 127 6.78 6.36 -0.73
N ARG A 128 6.60 7.57 -1.29
CA ARG A 128 5.30 8.16 -1.57
C ARG A 128 4.35 7.27 -2.38
N HIS A 129 4.86 6.37 -3.23
CA HIS A 129 4.00 5.44 -3.95
C HIS A 129 3.39 4.38 -3.02
N ASP A 130 4.17 3.90 -2.06
CA ASP A 130 3.64 2.97 -1.05
C ASP A 130 2.71 3.71 -0.08
N LEU A 131 2.99 4.98 0.28
CA LEU A 131 2.06 5.80 1.06
C LEU A 131 0.75 6.11 0.31
N GLU A 132 0.81 6.43 -0.98
CA GLU A 132 -0.40 6.53 -1.81
C GLU A 132 -1.17 5.21 -1.81
N SER A 133 -0.46 4.07 -1.81
CA SER A 133 -1.11 2.76 -1.71
C SER A 133 -1.82 2.55 -0.37
N PHE A 134 -1.24 2.98 0.75
CA PHE A 134 -1.91 2.99 2.05
C PHE A 134 -3.15 3.89 2.07
N ILE A 135 -3.13 5.04 1.38
CA ILE A 135 -4.30 5.91 1.23
C ILE A 135 -5.40 5.18 0.45
N TRP A 136 -5.07 4.53 -0.67
CA TRP A 136 -6.04 3.75 -1.42
C TRP A 136 -6.60 2.57 -0.63
N VAL A 137 -5.80 1.94 0.24
CA VAL A 137 -6.29 0.93 1.19
C VAL A 137 -7.30 1.54 2.17
N TRP A 138 -7.04 2.73 2.72
CA TRP A 138 -7.98 3.40 3.62
C TRP A 138 -9.30 3.76 2.92
N VAL A 139 -9.23 4.31 1.71
CA VAL A 139 -10.40 4.60 0.86
C VAL A 139 -11.20 3.33 0.60
N TRP A 140 -10.52 2.24 0.27
CA TRP A 140 -11.15 0.93 0.04
C TRP A 140 -11.84 0.39 1.28
N LEU A 141 -11.17 0.39 2.44
CA LEU A 141 -11.75 -0.04 3.71
C LEU A 141 -13.01 0.76 4.04
N THR A 142 -12.93 2.08 3.89
CA THR A 142 -14.04 3.01 4.21
C THR A 142 -15.26 2.80 3.31
N LEU A 143 -15.06 2.55 2.01
CA LEU A 143 -16.17 2.48 1.05
C LEU A 143 -16.71 1.07 0.85
N GLN A 144 -15.90 0.03 1.06
CA GLN A 144 -16.25 -1.35 0.73
C GLN A 144 -16.64 -2.19 1.96
N PHE A 145 -16.21 -1.80 3.18
CA PHE A 145 -16.46 -2.56 4.40
C PHE A 145 -17.35 -1.81 5.38
N LYS A 146 -18.15 -2.58 6.13
CA LYS A 146 -18.98 -2.10 7.23
C LYS A 146 -19.04 -3.17 8.30
N ASP A 147 -18.88 -2.77 9.55
CA ASP A 147 -18.96 -3.67 10.71
C ASP A 147 -18.05 -4.91 10.60
N GLY A 148 -16.87 -4.76 10.00
CA GLY A 148 -15.88 -5.83 9.80
C GLY A 148 -16.19 -6.78 8.63
N GLU A 149 -17.23 -6.49 7.86
CA GLU A 149 -17.67 -7.31 6.72
C GLU A 149 -17.70 -6.50 5.42
N LEU A 150 -17.58 -7.20 4.29
CA LEU A 150 -17.74 -6.59 2.98
C LEU A 150 -19.21 -6.17 2.81
N ARG A 151 -19.45 -4.91 2.47
CA ARG A 151 -20.80 -4.36 2.28
C ARG A 151 -21.59 -5.18 1.26
N SER A 152 -22.86 -5.40 1.54
CA SER A 152 -23.78 -6.06 0.61
C SER A 152 -24.22 -5.11 -0.52
N GLY A 153 -24.63 -5.68 -1.65
CA GLY A 153 -25.09 -4.91 -2.82
C GLY A 153 -23.96 -4.41 -3.72
N GLN A 154 -24.27 -3.39 -4.52
CA GLN A 154 -23.31 -2.75 -5.43
C GLN A 154 -22.39 -1.84 -4.62
N ARG A 155 -21.08 -2.13 -4.64
CA ARG A 155 -20.10 -1.29 -3.95
C ARG A 155 -19.35 -0.40 -4.94
N PRO A 156 -19.01 0.85 -4.57
CA PRO A 156 -18.54 1.83 -5.54
C PRO A 156 -17.21 1.48 -6.22
N LEU A 157 -16.36 0.66 -5.59
CA LEU A 157 -15.01 0.36 -6.08
C LEU A 157 -14.87 -1.05 -6.68
N ASP A 158 -15.95 -1.84 -6.77
CA ASP A 158 -15.90 -3.23 -7.26
C ASP A 158 -15.27 -3.35 -8.66
N ALA A 159 -15.57 -2.38 -9.54
CA ALA A 159 -15.03 -2.36 -10.90
C ALA A 159 -13.50 -2.20 -10.93
N TRP A 160 -12.90 -1.60 -9.90
CA TRP A 160 -11.46 -1.34 -9.87
C TRP A 160 -10.65 -2.64 -9.76
N ALA A 161 -11.20 -3.64 -9.07
CA ALA A 161 -10.54 -4.95 -8.92
C ALA A 161 -10.46 -5.73 -10.24
N GLN A 162 -11.30 -5.38 -11.22
CA GLN A 162 -11.45 -6.12 -12.49
C GLN A 162 -10.89 -5.36 -13.68
N CYS A 163 -10.52 -4.09 -13.52
CA CYS A 163 -10.13 -3.25 -14.63
C CYS A 163 -8.61 -3.31 -14.90
N SER A 164 -8.22 -2.91 -16.11
CA SER A 164 -6.80 -2.81 -16.46
C SER A 164 -6.11 -1.72 -15.63
N ALA A 165 -4.78 -1.81 -15.45
CA ALA A 165 -4.02 -0.79 -14.71
C ALA A 165 -4.26 0.65 -15.23
N ARG A 166 -4.36 0.83 -16.56
CA ARG A 166 -4.64 2.13 -17.16
C ARG A 166 -6.05 2.62 -16.87
N GLN A 167 -7.03 1.70 -16.87
CA GLN A 167 -8.40 2.03 -16.49
C GLN A 167 -8.48 2.37 -15.01
N CYS A 168 -7.84 1.60 -14.14
CA CYS A 168 -7.78 1.89 -12.71
C CYS A 168 -7.20 3.29 -12.43
N ALA A 169 -6.15 3.70 -13.14
CA ALA A 169 -5.61 5.05 -13.04
C ALA A 169 -6.61 6.14 -13.50
N ALA A 170 -7.45 5.85 -14.48
CA ALA A 170 -8.49 6.77 -14.94
C ALA A 170 -9.64 6.87 -13.92
N GLU A 171 -10.10 5.73 -13.40
CA GLU A 171 -11.12 5.65 -12.35
C GLU A 171 -10.67 6.38 -11.07
N LYS A 172 -9.40 6.24 -10.66
CA LYS A 172 -8.83 6.98 -9.53
C LYS A 172 -8.91 8.49 -9.72
N LYS A 173 -8.57 8.98 -10.91
CA LYS A 173 -8.66 10.42 -11.22
C LYS A 173 -10.10 10.91 -11.22
N LEU A 174 -11.01 10.12 -11.77
CA LEU A 174 -12.44 10.42 -11.77
C LEU A 174 -12.99 10.45 -10.33
N PHE A 175 -12.61 9.47 -9.51
CA PHE A 175 -12.94 9.40 -8.09
C PHE A 175 -12.48 10.65 -7.34
N LEU A 176 -11.21 11.04 -7.48
CA LEU A 176 -10.68 12.24 -6.82
C LEU A 176 -11.50 13.49 -7.20
N SER A 177 -11.79 13.67 -8.49
CA SER A 177 -12.57 14.83 -8.97
C SER A 177 -14.04 14.89 -8.51
N MET A 178 -14.57 13.79 -7.98
CA MET A 178 -15.98 13.66 -7.59
C MET A 178 -16.12 12.97 -6.22
N VAL A 179 -15.10 13.05 -5.36
CA VAL A 179 -15.01 12.25 -4.13
C VAL A 179 -16.24 12.42 -3.24
N GLU A 180 -16.78 13.63 -3.16
CA GLU A 180 -17.98 13.97 -2.37
C GLU A 180 -19.22 13.16 -2.76
N THR A 181 -19.30 12.70 -4.02
CA THR A 181 -20.44 11.93 -4.53
C THR A 181 -20.46 10.48 -4.03
N TYR A 182 -19.38 10.01 -3.40
CA TYR A 182 -19.25 8.66 -2.85
C TYR A 182 -19.64 8.57 -1.37
N ALA A 183 -19.97 9.71 -0.74
CA ALA A 183 -20.45 9.72 0.64
C ALA A 183 -21.83 9.04 0.74
N ASP A 184 -22.04 8.27 1.80
CA ASP A 184 -23.34 7.68 2.13
C ASP A 184 -23.53 7.54 3.64
N ASP A 185 -24.78 7.41 4.08
CA ASP A 185 -25.17 7.38 5.51
C ASP A 185 -24.61 6.17 6.28
N GLN A 186 -24.01 5.19 5.61
CA GLN A 186 -23.43 4.00 6.23
C GLN A 186 -21.93 4.17 6.53
N ILE A 187 -21.31 5.24 6.03
CA ILE A 187 -19.88 5.50 6.23
C ILE A 187 -19.67 6.18 7.59
N ASN A 188 -18.65 5.74 8.32
CA ASN A 188 -18.21 6.40 9.54
C ASN A 188 -17.73 7.84 9.24
N GLU A 189 -18.28 8.83 9.92
CA GLU A 189 -18.01 10.26 9.66
C GLU A 189 -16.53 10.63 9.81
N GLU A 190 -15.84 10.14 10.83
CA GLU A 190 -14.42 10.41 11.04
C GLU A 190 -13.53 9.72 9.99
N HIS A 191 -13.87 8.49 9.60
CA HIS A 191 -13.18 7.81 8.50
C HIS A 191 -13.38 8.55 7.17
N TRP A 192 -14.59 9.06 6.92
CA TRP A 192 -14.91 9.84 5.72
C TRP A 192 -14.14 11.16 5.68
N LYS A 193 -14.09 11.87 6.80
CA LYS A 193 -13.28 13.09 6.92
C LYS A 193 -11.81 12.83 6.62
N LEU A 194 -11.25 11.72 7.12
CA LEU A 194 -9.88 11.32 6.78
C LEU A 194 -9.74 10.99 5.28
N VAL A 195 -10.71 10.30 4.66
CA VAL A 195 -10.73 10.09 3.21
C VAL A 195 -10.66 11.42 2.45
N MET A 196 -11.45 12.41 2.84
CA MET A 196 -11.47 13.73 2.20
C MET A 196 -10.12 14.46 2.35
N GLU A 197 -9.53 14.48 3.55
CA GLU A 197 -8.23 15.11 3.79
C GLU A 197 -7.10 14.43 2.98
N LEU A 198 -7.10 13.10 2.90
CA LEU A 198 -6.13 12.33 2.12
C LEU A 198 -6.31 12.52 0.61
N CYS A 199 -7.55 12.51 0.10
CA CYS A 199 -7.84 12.70 -1.33
C CYS A 199 -7.45 14.09 -1.81
N CYS A 200 -7.74 15.13 -1.01
CA CYS A 200 -7.33 16.50 -1.30
C CYS A 200 -5.80 16.61 -1.50
N LYS A 201 -4.99 15.86 -0.74
CA LYS A 201 -3.55 15.81 -0.99
C LYS A 201 -3.19 15.07 -2.27
N LEU A 202 -3.85 13.94 -2.55
CA LEU A 202 -3.57 13.19 -3.78
C LEU A 202 -3.84 14.03 -5.04
N GLU A 203 -4.74 15.01 -4.96
CA GLU A 203 -5.01 15.99 -6.02
C GLU A 203 -3.98 17.13 -6.10
N SER A 204 -3.11 17.28 -5.10
CA SER A 204 -2.07 18.30 -5.10
C SER A 204 -1.17 18.17 -6.35
N PRO A 205 -0.76 19.27 -7.00
CA PRO A 205 0.17 19.22 -8.13
C PRO A 205 1.51 18.52 -7.80
N LEU A 206 1.96 18.59 -6.54
CA LEU A 206 3.15 17.89 -6.06
C LEU A 206 2.97 16.36 -6.05
N ASN A 207 1.73 15.88 -6.16
CA ASN A 207 1.45 14.47 -6.25
C ASN A 207 1.55 13.92 -7.70
N ASN A 208 1.65 14.78 -8.71
CA ASN A 208 1.74 14.40 -10.12
C ASN A 208 3.18 14.51 -10.65
N ILE A 209 4.05 13.59 -10.24
CA ILE A 209 5.48 13.62 -10.64
C ILE A 209 5.62 13.48 -12.16
N ALA A 210 4.83 12.61 -12.78
CA ALA A 210 4.84 12.46 -14.24
C ALA A 210 4.52 13.79 -14.95
N GLY A 211 3.53 14.54 -14.43
CA GLY A 211 3.17 15.87 -14.89
C GLY A 211 4.30 16.89 -14.69
N LEU A 212 4.90 16.94 -13.50
CA LEU A 212 6.03 17.83 -13.21
C LEU A 212 7.24 17.54 -14.10
N ARG A 213 7.54 16.27 -14.37
CA ARG A 213 8.62 15.87 -15.30
C ARG A 213 8.32 16.31 -16.73
N LYS A 214 7.07 16.18 -17.19
CA LYS A 214 6.65 16.68 -18.51
C LYS A 214 6.75 18.20 -18.59
N GLN A 215 6.32 18.92 -17.56
CA GLN A 215 6.45 20.38 -17.47
C GLN A 215 7.92 20.81 -17.50
N LEU A 216 8.80 20.11 -16.77
CA LEU A 216 10.23 20.39 -16.76
C LEU A 216 10.88 20.19 -18.14
N HIS A 217 10.47 19.15 -18.87
CA HIS A 217 10.94 18.91 -20.23
C HIS A 217 10.56 20.07 -21.17
N LEU A 218 9.30 20.52 -21.12
CA LEU A 218 8.83 21.65 -21.92
C LEU A 218 9.50 22.96 -21.51
N ALA A 219 9.69 23.20 -20.21
CA ALA A 219 10.34 24.41 -19.71
C ALA A 219 11.78 24.55 -20.22
N ARG A 220 12.54 23.45 -20.29
CA ARG A 220 13.90 23.46 -20.86
C ARG A 220 13.95 23.87 -22.33
N GLN A 221 12.90 23.54 -23.08
CA GLN A 221 12.82 23.82 -24.52
C GLN A 221 12.25 25.21 -24.81
N TYR A 222 11.16 25.60 -24.12
CA TYR A 222 10.34 26.73 -24.52
C TYR A 222 10.16 27.80 -23.41
N HIS A 223 10.33 27.45 -22.13
CA HIS A 223 10.02 28.33 -21.00
C HIS A 223 11.12 28.30 -19.93
N LYS A 224 12.35 28.68 -20.30
CA LYS A 224 13.53 28.55 -19.43
C LYS A 224 13.38 29.28 -18.10
N GLN A 225 12.61 30.36 -18.05
CA GLN A 225 12.31 31.10 -16.82
C GLN A 225 11.60 30.24 -15.76
N ASP A 226 10.78 29.26 -16.17
CA ASP A 226 9.99 28.42 -15.28
C ASP A 226 10.77 27.19 -14.78
N GLU A 227 11.90 26.86 -15.42
CA GLU A 227 12.68 25.66 -15.14
C GLU A 227 13.09 25.58 -13.66
N LYS A 228 13.55 26.71 -13.08
CA LYS A 228 13.98 26.75 -11.67
C LYS A 228 12.85 26.41 -10.71
N LYS A 229 11.64 26.94 -10.96
CA LYS A 229 10.46 26.71 -10.13
C LYS A 229 10.03 25.24 -10.19
N ILE A 230 9.93 24.69 -11.41
CA ILE A 230 9.48 23.30 -11.62
C ILE A 230 10.50 22.31 -11.03
N LYS A 231 11.81 22.60 -11.14
CA LYS A 231 12.85 21.80 -10.47
C LYS A 231 12.67 21.76 -8.96
N GLY A 232 12.35 22.90 -8.34
CA GLY A 232 12.06 22.97 -6.91
C GLY A 232 10.87 22.10 -6.52
N GLN A 233 9.76 22.21 -7.26
CA GLN A 233 8.56 21.39 -7.03
C GLN A 233 8.82 19.90 -7.22
N LEU A 234 9.60 19.52 -8.22
CA LEU A 234 9.97 18.12 -8.45
C LEU A 234 10.85 17.57 -7.33
N ALA A 235 11.84 18.35 -6.87
CA ALA A 235 12.69 17.96 -5.75
C ALA A 235 11.88 17.77 -4.45
N GLU A 236 10.92 18.67 -4.19
CA GLU A 236 10.00 18.55 -3.07
C GLU A 236 9.10 17.31 -3.20
N ALA A 237 8.56 17.06 -4.38
CA ALA A 237 7.69 15.92 -4.66
C ALA A 237 8.41 14.56 -4.56
N GLU A 238 9.71 14.52 -4.83
CA GLU A 238 10.55 13.32 -4.75
C GLU A 238 11.17 13.11 -3.35
N ASP A 239 11.02 14.06 -2.42
CA ASP A 239 11.50 13.93 -1.04
C ASP A 239 10.55 13.06 -0.21
N ASP A 240 10.94 11.79 -0.05
CA ASP A 240 10.24 10.80 0.79
C ASP A 240 9.96 11.30 2.22
N GLY A 241 10.85 12.12 2.78
CA GLY A 241 10.71 12.63 4.15
C GLY A 241 9.63 13.70 4.27
N ASN A 242 9.49 14.58 3.27
CA ASN A 242 8.46 15.62 3.28
C ASN A 242 7.06 15.01 3.17
N PHE A 243 6.88 14.04 2.28
CA PHE A 243 5.59 13.38 2.13
C PHE A 243 5.21 12.61 3.39
N PHE A 244 6.16 11.93 4.04
CA PHE A 244 5.89 11.23 5.31
C PHE A 244 5.57 12.20 6.46
N ARG A 245 6.29 13.32 6.59
CA ARG A 245 5.98 14.36 7.61
C ARG A 245 4.57 14.90 7.43
N TRP A 246 4.23 15.28 6.20
CA TRP A 246 2.87 15.72 5.87
C TRP A 246 1.84 14.65 6.23
N PHE A 247 2.12 13.37 5.93
CA PHE A 247 1.22 12.28 6.24
C PHE A 247 0.96 12.18 7.76
N LEU A 248 1.97 12.38 8.59
CA LEU A 248 1.83 12.44 10.05
C LEU A 248 1.04 13.67 10.53
N GLU A 249 1.21 14.82 9.88
CA GLU A 249 0.49 16.06 10.20
C GLU A 249 -1.00 15.94 9.93
N VAL A 250 -1.40 15.36 8.79
CA VAL A 250 -2.82 15.16 8.43
C VAL A 250 -3.53 14.25 9.42
N LEU A 251 -2.84 13.25 9.92
CA LEU A 251 -3.39 12.36 10.92
C LEU A 251 -3.46 12.98 12.33
N ARG A 252 -3.08 14.27 12.49
CA ARG A 252 -3.12 15.03 13.75
C ARG A 252 -2.43 14.31 14.92
N PHE A 253 -1.42 13.49 14.64
CA PHE A 253 -0.66 12.73 15.64
C PHE A 253 0.46 13.52 16.31
N SER A 254 0.58 14.83 16.08
CA SER A 254 1.53 15.68 16.80
C SER A 254 1.30 15.70 18.31
N ASP A 255 0.09 15.37 18.77
CA ASP A 255 -0.31 15.47 20.18
C ASP A 255 -0.51 14.12 20.90
N GLN A 256 -0.25 12.97 20.25
CA GLN A 256 -0.42 11.63 20.86
C GLN A 256 0.93 10.95 21.14
N PRO A 257 1.32 10.75 22.41
CA PRO A 257 2.66 10.30 22.78
C PRO A 257 3.04 8.90 22.25
N GLN A 258 2.07 8.01 22.00
CA GLN A 258 2.32 6.68 21.46
C GLN A 258 2.70 6.64 19.96
N PHE A 259 2.55 7.76 19.24
CA PHE A 259 2.84 7.87 17.81
C PHE A 259 3.99 8.83 17.49
N THR A 260 4.79 9.19 18.49
CA THR A 260 6.03 9.93 18.27
C THR A 260 6.92 9.19 17.27
N PRO A 261 7.31 9.83 16.15
CA PRO A 261 8.19 9.19 15.18
C PRO A 261 9.50 8.81 15.89
N PRO A 262 10.05 7.60 15.66
CA PRO A 262 11.35 7.23 16.22
C PRO A 262 12.37 8.29 15.80
N SER A 263 13.23 8.71 16.73
CA SER A 263 14.25 9.73 16.49
C SER A 263 15.01 9.42 15.20
N LEU A 264 15.08 10.43 14.32
CA LEU A 264 15.73 10.41 13.01
C LEU A 264 17.17 9.88 13.07
#